data_AF-A0A0F2QW91-F1
#
_entry.id   AF-A0A0F2QW91-F1
#
_cell.length_a   1.000
_cell.length_b   1.000
_cell.length_c   1.000
_cell.angle_alpha   90.00
_cell.angle_beta   90.00
_cell.angle_gamma   90.00
#
_symmetry.space_group_name_H-M   'P 1'
#
loop_
_entity.id
_entity.type
_entity.pdbx_description
1 polymer ?
#
loop_
_entity_poly.entity_id
_entity_poly.type
_entity_poly.pdbx_seq_one_letter_code
_entity_poly.pdbx_strand_id
1 'polypeptide(L)'
;MKFRTTSLLFVMVFGMTIGSATLCWAKEVGYNYIIAYSYRDKVVYHSPIFTQNFKGKSYNEEEYVAETALQLKMEAAFQNYLEKKMQVNWADLTCSARVAFKTEDIAKKKMEKDIGDFRYKGFTLKQTPAFAYDD
;
A
#
# COMPACT_ATOMS: atom_id res chain seq x y z
N MET A 1 8.58 -40.17 53.72
CA MET A 1 8.31 -40.55 52.31
C MET A 1 6.81 -40.39 52.04
N LYS A 2 6.40 -39.30 51.38
CA LYS A 2 5.16 -39.19 50.59
C LYS A 2 5.21 -37.89 49.77
N PHE A 3 4.68 -38.00 48.56
CA PHE A 3 5.02 -37.27 47.36
C PHE A 3 4.22 -35.96 47.18
N ARG A 4 4.89 -34.99 46.54
CA ARG A 4 4.39 -34.06 45.51
C ARG A 4 3.26 -33.07 45.85
N THR A 5 3.66 -31.80 45.90
CA THR A 5 2.81 -30.63 45.55
C THR A 5 3.59 -29.66 44.65
N THR A 6 4.15 -30.18 43.56
CA THR A 6 4.53 -29.38 42.38
C THR A 6 3.46 -29.60 41.32
N SER A 7 2.45 -28.74 41.24
CA SER A 7 1.52 -28.66 40.08
C SER A 7 0.51 -27.49 40.21
N LEU A 8 0.97 -26.28 40.52
CA LEU A 8 0.11 -25.08 40.50
C LEU A 8 0.63 -23.97 39.56
N LEU A 9 1.56 -24.32 38.68
CA LEU A 9 2.23 -23.36 37.77
C LEU A 9 2.01 -23.67 36.28
N PHE A 10 0.95 -24.42 35.95
CA PHE A 10 0.64 -24.81 34.56
C PHE A 10 -0.74 -24.37 34.06
N VAL A 11 -1.49 -23.57 34.82
CA VAL A 11 -2.84 -23.11 34.44
C VAL A 11 -2.86 -21.68 33.88
N MET A 12 -1.77 -20.90 34.01
CA MET A 12 -1.70 -19.54 33.43
C MET A 12 -1.26 -19.50 31.96
N VAL A 13 -0.87 -20.62 31.34
CA VAL A 13 -0.38 -20.62 29.94
C VAL A 13 -1.48 -20.94 28.92
N PHE A 14 -2.66 -21.39 29.35
CA PHE A 14 -3.75 -21.76 28.42
C PHE A 14 -4.85 -20.71 28.26
N GLY A 15 -4.78 -19.58 28.96
CA GLY A 15 -5.76 -18.49 28.85
C GLY A 15 -5.49 -17.47 27.74
N MET A 16 -4.32 -17.49 27.10
CA MET A 16 -3.94 -16.52 26.07
C MET A 16 -4.05 -17.03 24.63
N THR A 17 -4.60 -18.22 24.41
CA THR A 17 -4.66 -18.85 23.07
C THR A 17 -6.08 -19.18 22.62
N ILE A 18 -7.07 -18.41 23.04
CA ILE A 18 -8.41 -18.50 22.47
C ILE A 18 -8.70 -17.22 21.70
N GLY A 19 -8.49 -17.31 20.39
CA GLY A 19 -9.35 -16.57 19.47
C GLY A 19 -8.81 -15.29 18.87
N SER A 20 -7.53 -15.22 18.49
CA SER A 20 -7.19 -14.47 17.27
C SER A 20 -7.64 -15.28 16.05
N ALA A 21 -8.93 -15.62 16.02
CA ALA A 21 -9.63 -15.74 14.76
C ALA A 21 -9.71 -14.31 14.24
N THR A 22 -8.60 -13.83 13.65
CA THR A 22 -8.66 -12.72 12.71
C THR A 22 -9.82 -13.07 11.80
N LEU A 23 -10.91 -12.32 11.92
CA LEU A 23 -12.10 -12.46 11.12
C LEU A 23 -11.61 -12.54 9.67
N CYS A 24 -11.55 -13.75 9.09
CA CYS A 24 -11.11 -14.00 7.70
C CYS A 24 -12.04 -13.35 6.64
N TRP A 25 -12.85 -12.39 7.08
CA TRP A 25 -13.93 -11.70 6.39
C TRP A 25 -13.89 -10.18 6.63
N ALA A 26 -13.08 -9.68 7.57
CA ALA A 26 -12.84 -8.25 7.69
C ALA A 26 -11.96 -7.84 6.50
N LYS A 27 -12.45 -6.91 5.69
CA LYS A 27 -11.59 -6.28 4.68
C LYS A 27 -10.55 -5.45 5.43
N GLU A 28 -9.29 -5.71 5.15
CA GLU A 28 -8.18 -4.98 5.75
C GLU A 28 -7.96 -3.66 5.01
N VAL A 29 -7.63 -2.59 5.75
CA VAL A 29 -7.31 -1.31 5.12
C VAL A 29 -5.86 -1.33 4.68
N GLY A 30 -5.63 -1.19 3.38
CA GLY A 30 -4.31 -1.03 2.78
C GLY A 30 -4.08 0.39 2.29
N TYR A 31 -2.86 0.87 2.45
CA TYR A 31 -2.40 2.18 2.00
C TYR A 31 -1.73 2.04 0.64
N ASN A 32 -1.98 3.00 -0.25
CA ASN A 32 -1.59 2.93 -1.66
C ASN A 32 -1.15 4.31 -2.13
N TYR A 33 -0.32 4.35 -3.16
CA TYR A 33 -0.02 5.54 -3.93
C TYR A 33 0.29 5.16 -5.38
N ILE A 34 0.20 6.12 -6.29
CA ILE A 34 0.45 5.90 -7.71
C ILE A 34 1.48 6.90 -8.19
N ILE A 35 2.42 6.43 -9.01
CA ILE A 35 3.42 7.27 -9.66
C ILE A 35 3.27 7.12 -11.17
N ALA A 36 3.28 8.24 -11.89
CA ALA A 36 3.42 8.26 -13.34
C ALA A 36 4.59 9.15 -13.74
N TYR A 37 5.47 8.69 -14.61
CA TYR A 37 6.66 9.44 -15.00
C TYR A 37 6.88 9.45 -16.52
N SER A 38 7.41 10.55 -17.03
CA SER A 38 7.90 10.69 -18.41
C SER A 38 9.41 10.86 -18.39
N TYR A 39 10.11 9.94 -19.07
CA TYR A 39 11.57 10.06 -19.27
C TYR A 39 11.92 11.17 -20.24
N ARG A 40 11.03 11.46 -21.20
CA ARG A 40 11.21 12.50 -22.21
C ARG A 40 11.21 13.89 -21.58
N ASP A 41 10.19 14.16 -20.76
CA ASP A 41 9.99 15.48 -20.14
C ASP A 41 10.64 15.59 -18.76
N LYS A 42 11.27 14.50 -18.29
CA LYS A 42 11.90 14.39 -16.97
C LYS A 42 10.96 14.87 -15.86
N VAL A 43 9.73 14.38 -15.87
CA VAL A 43 8.70 14.74 -14.89
C VAL A 43 8.09 13.50 -14.25
N VAL A 44 7.78 13.59 -12.96
CA VAL A 44 7.07 12.57 -12.20
C VAL A 44 5.84 13.19 -11.57
N TYR A 45 4.69 12.61 -11.86
CA TYR A 45 3.42 12.85 -11.19
C TYR A 45 3.21 11.78 -10.12
N HIS A 46 2.75 12.17 -8.94
CA HIS A 46 2.39 11.20 -7.91
C HIS A 46 1.14 11.61 -7.15
N SER A 47 0.32 10.62 -6.80
CA SER A 47 -0.83 10.81 -5.93
C SER A 47 -0.39 11.10 -4.48
N PRO A 48 -1.29 11.63 -3.63
CA PRO A 48 -1.19 11.41 -2.19
C PRO A 48 -1.31 9.92 -1.87
N ILE A 49 -0.99 9.54 -0.63
CA ILE A 49 -1.33 8.21 -0.12
C ILE A 49 -2.83 8.17 0.12
N PHE A 50 -3.48 7.10 -0.34
CA PHE A 50 -4.91 6.85 -0.17
C PHE A 50 -5.16 5.41 0.29
N THR A 51 -6.32 5.20 0.90
CA THR A 51 -6.70 3.90 1.48
C THR A 51 -7.62 3.13 0.55
N GLN A 52 -7.44 1.81 0.49
CA GLN A 52 -8.35 0.88 -0.19
C GLN A 52 -8.52 -0.36 0.68
N ASN A 53 -9.68 -1.01 0.56
CA ASN A 53 -9.97 -2.25 1.25
C ASN A 53 -9.41 -3.46 0.50
N PHE A 54 -8.64 -4.31 1.19
CA PHE A 54 -8.04 -5.54 0.66
C PHE A 54 -8.58 -6.78 1.35
N LYS A 55 -8.45 -7.92 0.67
CA LYS A 55 -8.62 -9.23 1.32
C LYS A 55 -7.45 -9.40 2.30
N GLY A 56 -7.71 -9.83 3.54
CA GLY A 56 -6.69 -9.94 4.60
C GLY A 56 -5.57 -10.98 4.39
N LYS A 57 -5.30 -11.40 3.16
CA LYS A 57 -4.16 -12.26 2.84
C LYS A 57 -2.88 -11.41 2.86
N SER A 58 -1.94 -11.76 3.71
CA SER A 58 -0.63 -11.08 3.79
C SER A 58 0.35 -11.67 2.78
N TYR A 59 1.10 -10.80 2.10
CA TYR A 59 2.23 -11.22 1.25
C TYR A 59 3.51 -11.32 2.08
N ASN A 60 3.77 -10.30 2.91
CA ASN A 60 4.89 -10.23 3.85
C ASN A 60 4.49 -9.40 5.09
N GLU A 61 5.44 -8.97 5.91
CA GLU A 61 5.18 -8.12 7.08
C GLU A 61 4.72 -6.69 6.71
N GLU A 62 5.03 -6.22 5.51
CA GLU A 62 4.76 -4.85 5.06
C GLU A 62 3.50 -4.71 4.20
N GLU A 63 3.08 -5.78 3.51
CA GLU A 63 2.13 -5.74 2.40
C GLU A 63 1.08 -6.87 2.46
N TYR A 64 -0.15 -6.55 2.06
CA TYR A 64 -1.16 -7.54 1.70
C TYR A 64 -0.97 -8.03 0.26
N VAL A 65 -1.61 -9.15 -0.08
CA VAL A 65 -1.70 -9.62 -1.46
C VAL A 65 -2.63 -8.70 -2.23
N ALA A 66 -2.07 -7.94 -3.17
CA ALA A 66 -2.84 -7.12 -4.09
C ALA A 66 -3.29 -7.91 -5.33
N GLU A 67 -4.52 -7.69 -5.76
CA GLU A 67 -5.00 -8.23 -7.03
C GLU A 67 -4.48 -7.37 -8.18
N THR A 68 -3.87 -8.00 -9.20
CA THR A 68 -3.37 -7.30 -10.38
C THR A 68 -4.45 -6.48 -11.08
N ALA A 69 -5.70 -6.97 -11.08
CA ALA A 69 -6.84 -6.24 -11.63
C ALA A 69 -7.08 -4.89 -10.93
N LEU A 70 -6.91 -4.83 -9.62
CA LEU A 70 -7.05 -3.59 -8.84
C LEU A 70 -5.92 -2.60 -9.17
N GLN A 71 -4.68 -3.09 -9.29
CA GLN A 71 -3.53 -2.27 -9.69
C GLN A 71 -3.78 -1.62 -11.07
N LEU A 72 -4.21 -2.42 -12.06
CA LEU A 72 -4.49 -1.92 -13.40
C LEU A 72 -5.62 -0.89 -13.43
N LYS A 73 -6.68 -1.09 -12.63
CA LYS A 73 -7.77 -0.10 -12.47
C LYS A 73 -7.26 1.21 -11.89
N MET A 74 -6.44 1.15 -10.83
CA MET A 74 -5.84 2.33 -10.21
C MET A 74 -4.95 3.09 -11.19
N GLU A 75 -4.08 2.38 -11.93
CA GLU A 75 -3.21 2.97 -12.95
C GLU A 75 -4.02 3.65 -14.07
N ALA A 76 -5.06 2.98 -14.58
CA ALA A 76 -5.94 3.54 -15.60
C ALA A 76 -6.72 4.77 -15.09
N ALA A 77 -7.20 4.74 -13.86
CA ALA A 77 -7.88 5.88 -13.24
C ALA A 77 -6.93 7.09 -13.11
N PHE A 78 -5.68 6.84 -12.72
CA PHE A 78 -4.68 7.91 -12.60
C PHE A 78 -4.26 8.47 -13.97
N GLN A 79 -4.06 7.62 -14.97
CA GLN A 79 -3.80 8.06 -16.35
C GLN A 79 -4.93 8.95 -16.88
N ASN A 80 -6.18 8.52 -16.71
CA ASN A 80 -7.37 9.31 -17.08
C ASN A 80 -7.42 10.66 -16.35
N TYR A 81 -7.06 10.68 -15.05
CA TYR A 81 -6.98 11.92 -14.29
C TYR A 81 -5.92 12.86 -14.87
N LEU A 82 -4.71 12.36 -15.15
CA LEU A 82 -3.62 13.17 -15.71
C LEU A 82 -3.96 13.71 -17.10
N GLU A 83 -4.59 12.91 -17.95
CA GLU A 83 -5.04 13.36 -19.27
C GLU A 83 -6.12 14.46 -19.14
N LYS A 84 -7.16 14.23 -18.33
CA LYS A 84 -8.32 15.14 -18.26
C LYS A 84 -8.06 16.40 -17.45
N LYS A 85 -7.34 16.31 -16.33
CA LYS A 85 -7.14 17.41 -15.38
C LYS A 85 -5.83 18.14 -15.59
N MET A 86 -4.79 17.43 -16.00
CA MET A 86 -3.45 17.99 -16.17
C MET A 86 -3.06 18.16 -17.65
N GLN A 87 -3.91 17.71 -18.58
CA GLN A 87 -3.67 17.78 -20.03
C GLN A 87 -2.34 17.13 -20.44
N VAL A 88 -1.94 16.07 -19.73
CA VAL A 88 -0.70 15.34 -20.00
C VAL A 88 -0.97 14.23 -20.99
N ASN A 89 -0.11 14.08 -22.01
CA ASN A 89 -0.18 12.96 -22.93
C ASN A 89 0.18 11.65 -22.20
N TRP A 90 -0.80 10.78 -21.97
CA TRP A 90 -0.59 9.54 -21.23
C TRP A 90 0.32 8.55 -21.99
N ALA A 91 0.40 8.63 -23.32
CA ALA A 91 1.22 7.74 -24.14
C ALA A 91 2.73 7.89 -23.86
N ASP A 92 3.15 9.04 -23.34
CA ASP A 92 4.54 9.32 -22.97
C ASP A 92 4.83 9.01 -21.49
N LEU A 93 3.83 8.57 -20.73
CA LEU A 93 3.95 8.25 -19.31
C LEU A 93 4.04 6.74 -19.07
N THR A 94 4.95 6.35 -18.19
CA THR A 94 4.87 5.06 -17.51
C THR A 94 4.13 5.26 -16.18
N CYS A 95 3.01 4.57 -15.98
CA CYS A 95 2.24 4.60 -14.75
C CYS A 95 2.49 3.33 -13.94
N SER A 96 2.57 3.44 -12.62
CA SER A 96 2.72 2.29 -11.74
C SER A 96 2.04 2.54 -10.40
N ALA A 97 1.10 1.66 -10.04
CA ALA A 97 0.47 1.65 -8.73
C ALA A 97 1.34 0.90 -7.71
N ARG A 98 1.46 1.47 -6.51
CA ARG A 98 2.11 0.88 -5.34
C ARG A 98 1.02 0.69 -4.30
N VAL A 99 0.69 -0.55 -4.01
CA VAL A 99 -0.58 -0.89 -3.34
C VAL A 99 -0.37 -1.82 -2.16
N ALA A 100 -1.39 -1.91 -1.33
CA ALA A 100 -1.53 -2.91 -0.28
C ALA A 100 -0.54 -2.79 0.89
N PHE A 101 0.03 -1.62 1.16
CA PHE A 101 0.85 -1.43 2.36
C PHE A 101 -0.01 -1.53 3.62
N LYS A 102 0.45 -2.24 4.65
CA LYS A 102 -0.33 -2.47 5.88
C LYS A 102 -0.45 -1.23 6.76
N THR A 103 0.47 -0.28 6.63
CA THR A 103 0.47 0.96 7.41
C THR A 103 0.80 2.17 6.53
N GLU A 104 0.32 3.35 6.94
CA GLU A 104 0.62 4.60 6.27
C GLU A 104 2.11 4.91 6.29
N ASP A 105 2.80 4.61 7.39
CA ASP A 105 4.23 4.88 7.55
C ASP A 105 5.10 4.06 6.59
N ILE A 106 4.72 2.79 6.34
CA ILE A 106 5.38 1.97 5.32
C ILE A 106 5.19 2.60 3.95
N ALA A 107 3.94 2.98 3.62
CA ALA A 107 3.64 3.63 2.34
C ALA A 107 4.42 4.95 2.17
N LYS A 108 4.50 5.79 3.22
CA LYS A 108 5.28 7.04 3.23
C LYS A 108 6.75 6.80 2.96
N LYS A 109 7.38 5.88 3.73
CA LYS A 109 8.80 5.55 3.55
C LYS A 109 9.12 5.06 2.14
N LYS A 110 8.25 4.20 1.57
CA LYS A 110 8.42 3.72 0.20
C LYS A 110 8.22 4.83 -0.82
N MET A 111 7.18 5.65 -0.66
CA MET A 111 6.91 6.78 -1.56
C MET A 111 8.05 7.79 -1.55
N GLU A 112 8.55 8.18 -0.37
CA GLU A 112 9.69 9.10 -0.21
C GLU A 112 10.96 8.56 -0.89
N LYS A 113 11.21 7.26 -0.78
CA LYS A 113 12.30 6.59 -1.48
C LYS A 113 12.11 6.65 -2.99
N ASP A 114 10.94 6.24 -3.49
CA ASP A 114 10.64 6.19 -4.93
C ASP A 114 10.75 7.59 -5.56
N ILE A 115 10.12 8.62 -4.96
CA ILE A 115 10.23 10.01 -5.46
C ILE A 115 11.64 10.58 -5.27
N GLY A 116 12.36 10.14 -4.23
CA GLY A 116 13.74 10.53 -3.96
C GLY A 116 14.69 10.05 -5.06
N ASP A 117 14.53 8.81 -5.53
CA ASP A 117 15.30 8.25 -6.64
C ASP A 117 15.06 9.04 -7.94
N PHE A 118 13.82 9.44 -8.21
CA PHE A 118 13.51 10.30 -9.36
C PHE A 118 14.11 11.70 -9.22
N ARG A 119 14.03 12.30 -8.04
CA ARG A 119 14.65 13.60 -7.74
C ARG A 119 16.15 13.55 -7.97
N TYR A 120 16.82 12.51 -7.48
CA TYR A 120 18.26 12.31 -7.68
C TYR A 120 18.62 12.17 -9.16
N LYS A 121 17.75 11.56 -9.97
CA LYS A 121 17.89 11.44 -11.42
C LYS A 121 17.52 12.72 -12.20
N GLY A 122 17.24 13.82 -11.50
CA GLY A 122 16.95 15.13 -12.10
C GLY A 122 15.51 15.29 -12.60
N PHE A 123 14.55 14.50 -12.12
CA PHE A 123 13.15 14.66 -12.49
C PHE A 123 12.48 15.78 -11.68
N THR A 124 11.59 16.51 -12.34
CA THR A 124 10.67 17.44 -11.69
C THR A 124 9.53 16.66 -11.04
N LEU A 125 9.36 16.80 -9.73
CA LEU A 125 8.27 16.16 -8.99
C LEU A 125 7.02 17.04 -8.98
N LYS A 126 5.86 16.44 -9.29
CA LYS A 126 4.55 17.09 -9.28
C LYS A 126 3.57 16.24 -8.50
N GLN A 127 3.21 16.67 -7.29
CA GLN A 127 2.14 16.03 -6.54
C GLN A 127 0.77 16.39 -7.13
N THR A 128 -0.15 15.44 -7.17
CA THR A 128 -1.54 15.62 -7.60
C THR A 128 -2.50 15.48 -6.41
N PRO A 129 -2.60 16.48 -5.51
CA PRO A 129 -3.33 16.35 -4.24
C PRO A 129 -4.83 16.16 -4.42
N ALA A 130 -5.39 16.57 -5.56
CA ALA A 130 -6.81 16.43 -5.87
C ALA A 130 -7.18 15.07 -6.50
N PHE A 131 -6.21 14.16 -6.67
CA PHE A 131 -6.53 12.80 -7.09
C PHE A 131 -7.08 12.00 -5.91
N ALA A 132 -8.25 11.41 -6.11
CA ALA A 132 -8.83 10.41 -5.25
C ALA A 132 -9.24 9.21 -6.11
N TYR A 133 -8.91 8.01 -5.65
CA TYR A 133 -9.37 6.77 -6.27
C TYR A 133 -10.63 6.30 -5.53
N ASP A 134 -11.68 6.00 -6.29
CA ASP A 134 -12.91 5.39 -5.80
C ASP A 134 -13.22 4.22 -6.76
N ASP A 135 -13.50 3.03 -6.21
CA ASP A 135 -13.72 1.79 -6.98
C ASP A 135 -15.20 1.47 -7.14
#